data_AF-A0A022PRL4-F1
#
_entry.id   AF-A0A022PRL4-F1
#
_cell.length_a   1.000
_cell.length_b   1.000
_cell.length_c   1.000
_cell.angle_alpha   90.00
_cell.angle_beta   90.00
_cell.angle_gamma   90.00
#
_symmetry.space_group_name_H-M   'P 1'
#
loop_
_entity.id
_entity.type
_entity.pdbx_description
1 polymer ?
#
loop_
_entity_poly.entity_id
_entity_poly.type
_entity_poly.pdbx_seq_one_letter_code
_entity_poly.pdbx_strand_id
1 'polypeptide(L)'
;VFDSFKNKTGDFKASLNDDTKGLLQLYEASFLLTKGETTLELAREFSANLLRKKLNDDRIHDDEGGILLLMVRHALELPIHWRVQRPNARWFIEQVYEKSQHVNPILLELAKLDFNIVQSTHQQELKHLSSWWEQTELAKTLPFARDRLVENYLWTI
;
A
#
# COMPACT_ATOMS: atom_id res chain seq x y z
N VAL A 1 11.76 -5.34 -20.47
CA VAL A 1 12.19 -4.12 -19.73
C VAL A 1 13.27 -4.46 -18.71
N PHE A 2 12.99 -5.29 -17.71
CA PHE A 2 13.91 -5.53 -16.59
C PHE A 2 15.19 -6.31 -16.91
N ASP A 3 15.32 -6.86 -18.12
CA ASP A 3 16.52 -7.60 -18.52
C ASP A 3 17.78 -6.72 -18.61
N SER A 4 17.64 -5.41 -18.77
CA SER A 4 18.77 -4.47 -18.68
C SER A 4 19.43 -4.44 -17.30
N PHE A 5 18.70 -4.87 -16.26
CA PHE A 5 19.16 -4.97 -14.88
C PHE A 5 19.69 -6.37 -14.53
N LYS A 6 19.74 -7.29 -15.49
CA LYS A 6 20.31 -8.63 -15.33
C LYS A 6 21.75 -8.72 -15.79
N ASN A 7 22.50 -9.63 -15.20
CA ASN A 7 23.85 -9.99 -15.59
C ASN A 7 23.84 -11.00 -16.76
N LYS A 8 25.01 -11.50 -17.18
CA LYS A 8 25.13 -12.47 -18.28
C LYS A 8 24.58 -13.86 -17.94
N THR A 9 24.39 -14.20 -16.65
CA THR A 9 23.82 -15.48 -16.21
C THR A 9 22.29 -15.45 -16.18
N GLY A 10 21.67 -14.27 -16.35
CA GLY A 10 20.22 -14.08 -16.30
C GLY A 10 19.71 -13.65 -14.91
N ASP A 11 20.60 -13.46 -13.94
CA ASP A 11 20.25 -13.01 -12.59
C ASP A 11 20.30 -11.49 -12.47
N PHE A 12 19.53 -10.92 -11.53
CA PHE A 12 19.60 -9.49 -11.24
C PHE A 12 20.99 -9.09 -10.74
N LYS A 13 21.50 -7.95 -11.24
CA LYS A 13 22.84 -7.44 -10.92
C LYS A 13 22.96 -7.15 -9.42
N ALA A 14 24.01 -7.66 -8.78
CA ALA A 14 24.31 -7.39 -7.38
C ALA A 14 24.53 -5.89 -7.09
N SER A 15 24.93 -5.09 -8.09
CA SER A 15 25.07 -3.64 -7.99
C SER A 15 23.77 -2.91 -7.67
N LEU A 16 22.60 -3.54 -7.87
CA LEU A 16 21.31 -2.98 -7.48
C LEU A 16 21.11 -2.94 -5.96
N ASN A 17 21.96 -3.63 -5.20
CA ASN A 17 21.89 -3.64 -3.74
C ASN A 17 22.04 -2.24 -3.13
N ASP A 18 22.73 -1.31 -3.77
CA ASP A 18 22.96 0.00 -3.18
C ASP A 18 21.76 0.95 -3.37
N ASP A 19 20.94 0.72 -4.40
CA ASP A 19 19.75 1.51 -4.69
C ASP A 19 18.50 0.96 -3.99
N THR A 20 18.37 1.27 -2.69
CA THR A 20 17.22 0.81 -1.89
C THR A 20 15.88 1.34 -2.42
N LYS A 21 15.84 2.57 -2.95
CA LYS A 21 14.63 3.16 -3.55
C LYS A 21 14.24 2.39 -4.81
N GLY A 22 15.19 2.11 -5.70
CA GLY A 22 14.98 1.29 -6.89
C GLY A 22 14.56 -0.14 -6.58
N LEU A 23 15.15 -0.77 -5.56
CA LEU A 23 14.74 -2.10 -5.10
C LEU A 23 13.29 -2.12 -4.62
N LEU A 24 12.86 -1.10 -3.86
CA LEU A 24 11.47 -0.97 -3.43
C LEU A 24 10.51 -0.84 -4.63
N GLN A 25 10.86 -0.01 -5.62
CA GLN A 25 10.04 0.13 -6.83
C GLN A 25 9.99 -1.16 -7.65
N LEU A 26 11.11 -1.88 -7.75
CA LEU A 26 11.17 -3.18 -8.42
C LEU A 26 10.30 -4.22 -7.70
N TYR A 27 10.33 -4.23 -6.36
CA TYR A 27 9.47 -5.09 -5.55
C TYR A 27 8.00 -4.80 -5.81
N GLU A 28 7.55 -3.55 -5.73
CA GLU A 28 6.15 -3.18 -5.96
C GLU A 28 5.69 -3.51 -7.38
N ALA A 29 6.51 -3.17 -8.39
CA ALA A 29 6.21 -3.45 -9.80
C ALA A 29 6.11 -4.95 -10.08
N SER A 30 6.84 -5.79 -9.35
CA SER A 30 6.80 -7.24 -9.54
C SER A 30 5.43 -7.85 -9.24
N PHE A 31 4.56 -7.20 -8.47
CA PHE A 31 3.22 -7.71 -8.17
C PHE A 31 2.21 -7.50 -9.30
N LEU A 32 2.57 -6.75 -10.35
CA LEU A 32 1.77 -6.61 -11.57
C LEU A 32 1.96 -7.77 -12.56
N LEU A 33 2.71 -8.81 -12.16
CA LEU A 33 3.02 -9.94 -13.03
C LEU A 33 1.78 -10.70 -13.50
N THR A 34 1.89 -11.24 -14.70
CA THR A 34 0.96 -12.19 -15.30
C THR A 34 1.62 -13.56 -15.47
N LYS A 35 0.82 -14.59 -15.74
CA LYS A 35 1.30 -15.97 -15.83
C LYS A 35 2.38 -16.09 -16.92
N GLY A 36 3.54 -16.64 -16.54
CA GLY A 36 4.67 -16.87 -17.44
C GLY A 36 5.74 -15.78 -17.42
N GLU A 37 5.57 -14.72 -16.64
CA GLU A 37 6.56 -13.65 -16.50
C GLU A 37 7.64 -13.98 -15.45
N THR A 38 8.50 -14.95 -15.78
CA THR A 38 9.60 -15.41 -14.90
C THR A 38 10.54 -14.29 -14.46
N THR A 39 10.72 -13.27 -15.29
CA THR A 39 11.52 -12.08 -14.95
C THR A 39 10.97 -11.33 -13.75
N LEU A 40 9.64 -11.17 -13.64
CA LEU A 40 9.02 -10.48 -12.50
C LEU A 40 8.96 -11.37 -11.26
N GLU A 41 8.81 -12.68 -11.43
CA GLU A 41 8.94 -13.65 -10.33
C GLU A 41 10.33 -13.56 -9.68
N LEU A 42 11.39 -13.60 -10.49
CA LEU A 42 12.77 -13.42 -10.03
C LEU A 42 13.01 -12.02 -9.45
N ALA A 43 12.41 -10.98 -10.04
CA ALA A 43 12.52 -9.60 -9.53
C ALA A 43 11.95 -9.47 -8.12
N ARG A 44 10.80 -10.11 -7.87
CA ARG A 44 10.13 -10.14 -6.57
C ARG A 44 11.01 -10.80 -5.52
N GLU A 45 11.54 -11.98 -5.81
CA GLU A 45 12.40 -12.72 -4.87
C GLU A 45 13.69 -11.96 -4.58
N PHE A 46 14.34 -11.46 -5.63
CA PHE A 46 15.57 -10.69 -5.51
C PHE A 46 15.39 -9.44 -4.65
N SER A 47 14.40 -8.61 -4.98
CA SER A 47 14.15 -7.36 -4.26
C SER A 47 13.68 -7.61 -2.82
N ALA A 48 12.77 -8.56 -2.59
CA ALA A 48 12.29 -8.91 -1.25
C ALA A 48 13.44 -9.37 -0.33
N ASN A 49 14.34 -10.22 -0.84
CA ASN A 49 15.47 -10.73 -0.06
C ASN A 49 16.43 -9.61 0.34
N LEU A 50 16.77 -8.70 -0.59
CA LEU A 50 17.66 -7.57 -0.29
C LEU A 50 17.01 -6.56 0.64
N LEU A 51 15.73 -6.23 0.45
CA LEU A 51 14.99 -5.32 1.32
C LEU A 51 14.88 -5.86 2.75
N ARG A 52 14.56 -7.16 2.93
CA ARG A 52 14.51 -7.81 4.24
C ARG A 52 15.88 -7.84 4.91
N LYS A 53 16.95 -8.15 4.16
CA LYS A 53 18.32 -8.12 4.68
C LYS A 53 18.68 -6.72 5.18
N LYS A 54 18.44 -5.69 4.37
CA LYS A 54 18.69 -4.30 4.75
C LYS A 54 17.88 -3.87 5.97
N LEU A 55 16.63 -4.31 6.06
CA LEU A 55 15.75 -4.03 7.19
C LEU A 55 16.27 -4.65 8.49
N ASN A 56 16.73 -5.91 8.44
CA ASN A 56 17.26 -6.61 9.61
C ASN A 56 18.61 -6.08 10.08
N ASP A 57 19.42 -5.58 9.16
CA ASP A 57 20.74 -5.04 9.44
C ASP A 57 20.74 -3.53 9.73
N ASP A 58 19.55 -2.91 9.83
CA ASP A 58 19.36 -1.46 10.00
C ASP A 58 20.10 -0.59 8.96
N ARG A 59 20.24 -1.11 7.72
CA ARG A 59 20.96 -0.46 6.60
C ARG A 59 20.07 0.37 5.68
N ILE A 60 18.85 0.65 6.08
CA ILE A 60 17.95 1.53 5.33
C ILE A 60 18.12 2.93 5.89
N HIS A 61 19.07 3.66 5.32
CA HIS A 61 19.27 5.07 5.60
C HIS A 61 18.56 5.89 4.52
N ASP A 62 17.87 6.94 4.94
CA ASP A 62 17.43 7.99 4.04
C ASP A 62 17.75 9.36 4.64
N ASP A 63 17.86 10.34 3.76
CA ASP A 63 18.02 11.75 4.15
C ASP A 63 16.66 12.38 4.52
N GLU A 64 15.56 11.61 4.46
CA GLU A 64 14.16 12.04 4.54
C GLU A 64 13.48 11.63 5.86
N GLY A 65 14.24 11.50 6.95
CA GLY A 65 13.69 11.29 8.29
C GLY A 65 13.02 9.92 8.51
N GLY A 66 13.46 8.88 7.80
CA GLY A 66 12.99 7.50 7.94
C GLY A 66 11.80 7.12 7.06
N ILE A 67 11.41 7.97 6.11
CA ILE A 67 10.29 7.70 5.18
C ILE A 67 10.55 6.45 4.34
N LEU A 68 11.76 6.25 3.82
CA LEU A 68 12.12 5.07 3.03
C LEU A 68 12.03 3.79 3.87
N LEU A 69 12.51 3.84 5.11
CA LEU A 69 12.37 2.71 6.05
C LEU A 69 10.90 2.37 6.26
N LEU A 70 10.05 3.39 6.45
CA LEU A 70 8.62 3.21 6.61
C LEU A 70 7.98 2.59 5.37
N MET A 71 8.31 3.08 4.17
CA MET A 71 7.79 2.55 2.91
C MET A 71 8.23 1.11 2.66
N VAL A 72 9.48 0.76 2.97
CA VAL A 72 9.98 -0.63 2.85
C VAL A 72 9.25 -1.57 3.79
N ARG A 73 9.03 -1.17 5.05
CA ARG A 73 8.24 -1.96 6.01
C ARG A 73 6.81 -2.16 5.51
N HIS A 74 6.17 -1.09 5.02
CA HIS A 74 4.81 -1.13 4.49
C HIS A 74 4.72 -2.07 3.27
N ALA A 75 5.62 -1.97 2.30
CA ALA A 75 5.61 -2.84 1.12
C ALA A 75 5.83 -4.32 1.45
N LEU A 76 6.75 -4.63 2.39
CA LEU A 76 7.06 -6.01 2.78
C LEU A 76 5.94 -6.68 3.60
N GLU A 77 5.06 -5.90 4.24
CA GLU A 77 3.84 -6.41 4.88
C GLU A 77 2.79 -6.81 3.85
N LEU A 78 2.49 -5.89 2.92
CA LEU A 78 1.57 -6.12 1.81
C LEU A 78 1.93 -5.14 0.68
N PRO A 79 2.10 -5.59 -0.57
CA PRO A 79 2.43 -4.71 -1.69
C PRO A 79 1.24 -3.81 -2.03
N ILE A 80 1.52 -2.63 -2.58
CA ILE A 80 0.53 -1.61 -2.95
C ILE A 80 -0.50 -2.18 -3.93
N HIS A 81 -0.08 -3.07 -4.85
CA HIS A 81 -0.98 -3.69 -5.82
C HIS A 81 -2.09 -4.54 -5.17
N TRP A 82 -1.86 -5.08 -3.98
CA TRP A 82 -2.85 -5.88 -3.25
C TRP A 82 -3.59 -5.10 -2.16
N ARG A 83 -3.22 -3.83 -1.93
CA ARG A 83 -3.86 -2.99 -0.92
C ARG A 83 -5.13 -2.35 -1.45
N VAL A 84 -6.13 -2.24 -0.58
CA VAL A 84 -7.31 -1.40 -0.82
C VAL A 84 -6.86 0.05 -0.93
N GLN A 85 -7.23 0.70 -2.02
CA GLN A 85 -6.67 2.00 -2.39
C GLN A 85 -7.05 3.10 -1.40
N ARG A 86 -8.29 3.12 -0.89
CA ARG A 86 -8.78 4.23 -0.07
C ARG A 86 -8.08 4.35 1.29
N PRO A 87 -7.96 3.29 2.12
CA PRO A 87 -7.18 3.37 3.36
C PRO A 87 -5.68 3.62 3.08
N ASN A 88 -5.15 3.03 2.01
CA ASN A 88 -3.75 3.22 1.63
C ASN A 88 -3.44 4.66 1.20
N ALA A 89 -4.37 5.34 0.52
CA ALA A 89 -4.24 6.74 0.12
C ALA A 89 -4.09 7.66 1.34
N ARG A 90 -4.90 7.45 2.38
CA ARG A 90 -4.78 8.20 3.64
C ARG A 90 -3.40 8.02 4.27
N TRP A 91 -2.98 6.76 4.40
CA TRP A 91 -1.68 6.43 4.96
C TRP A 91 -0.56 7.12 4.18
N PHE A 92 -0.60 7.07 2.84
CA PHE A 92 0.41 7.69 2.00
C PHE A 92 0.44 9.22 2.16
N ILE A 93 -0.73 9.88 2.17
CA ILE A 93 -0.83 11.33 2.36
C ILE A 93 -0.18 11.74 3.70
N GLU A 94 -0.59 11.11 4.80
CA GLU A 94 -0.20 11.52 6.16
C GLU A 94 1.21 11.06 6.57
N GLN A 95 1.61 9.86 6.14
CA GLN A 95 2.85 9.24 6.63
C GLN A 95 4.03 9.39 5.68
N VAL A 96 3.79 9.59 4.38
CA VAL A 96 4.84 9.66 3.36
C VAL A 96 4.89 11.05 2.72
N TYR A 97 3.83 11.44 2.02
CA TYR A 97 3.87 12.61 1.15
C TYR A 97 3.96 13.94 1.91
N GLU A 98 3.18 14.11 2.98
CA GLU A 98 3.21 15.31 3.82
C GLU A 98 4.57 15.54 4.50
N LYS A 99 5.30 14.47 4.79
CA LYS A 99 6.59 14.52 5.51
C LYS A 99 7.79 14.58 4.58
N SER A 100 7.60 14.40 3.27
CA SER A 100 8.70 14.42 2.30
C SER A 100 9.25 15.84 2.09
N GLN A 101 10.55 15.93 1.81
CA GLN A 101 11.24 17.20 1.59
C GLN A 101 10.78 17.94 0.32
N HIS A 102 10.23 17.22 -0.65
CA HIS A 102 9.84 17.75 -1.96
C HIS A 102 8.32 17.80 -2.15
N VAL A 103 7.59 18.07 -1.07
CA VAL A 103 6.13 18.15 -1.11
C VAL A 103 5.67 19.37 -1.94
N ASN A 104 4.76 19.13 -2.89
CA ASN A 104 4.01 20.21 -3.51
C ASN A 104 2.78 20.52 -2.63
N PRO A 105 2.69 21.73 -2.03
CA PRO A 105 1.64 22.08 -1.09
C PRO A 105 0.24 22.06 -1.72
N ILE A 106 0.12 22.45 -3.00
CA ILE A 106 -1.16 22.44 -3.72
C ILE A 106 -1.65 21.00 -3.89
N LEU A 107 -0.75 20.08 -4.24
CA LEU A 107 -1.10 18.66 -4.38
C LEU A 107 -1.47 18.04 -3.02
N LEU A 108 -0.78 18.43 -1.94
CA LEU A 108 -1.09 17.95 -0.59
C LEU A 108 -2.47 18.43 -0.13
N GLU A 109 -2.78 19.71 -0.35
CA GLU A 109 -4.08 20.29 -0.03
C GLU A 109 -5.20 19.61 -0.82
N LEU A 110 -5.01 19.45 -2.13
CA LEU A 110 -5.97 18.74 -2.99
C LEU A 110 -6.21 17.31 -2.49
N ALA A 111 -5.15 16.56 -2.18
CA ALA A 111 -5.25 15.19 -1.71
C ALA A 111 -6.02 15.08 -0.38
N LYS A 112 -5.76 15.99 0.56
CA LYS A 112 -6.50 16.05 1.84
C LYS A 112 -7.96 16.45 1.66
N LEU A 113 -8.23 17.42 0.79
CA LEU A 113 -9.58 17.88 0.51
C LEU A 113 -10.42 16.78 -0.15
N ASP A 114 -9.91 16.15 -1.21
CA ASP A 114 -10.56 14.98 -1.84
C ASP A 114 -10.79 13.86 -0.84
N PHE A 115 -9.78 13.59 0.02
CA PHE A 115 -9.90 12.55 1.03
C PHE A 115 -11.15 12.76 1.91
N ASN A 116 -11.28 13.98 2.43
CA ASN A 116 -12.33 14.38 3.36
C ASN A 116 -13.71 14.50 2.70
N ILE A 117 -13.79 14.97 1.45
CA ILE A 117 -15.07 15.07 0.72
C ILE A 117 -15.72 13.69 0.58
N VAL A 118 -14.99 12.72 0.07
CA VAL A 118 -15.53 11.36 -0.12
C VAL A 118 -15.72 10.67 1.23
N GLN A 119 -14.88 10.92 2.24
CA GLN A 119 -15.12 10.40 3.59
C GLN A 119 -16.44 10.91 4.16
N SER A 120 -16.80 12.18 3.91
CA SER A 120 -18.10 12.75 4.30
C SER A 120 -19.26 12.03 3.59
N THR A 121 -19.13 11.74 2.28
CA THR A 121 -20.09 10.92 1.54
C THR A 121 -20.25 9.55 2.17
N HIS A 122 -19.15 8.87 2.50
CA HIS A 122 -19.19 7.56 3.13
C HIS A 122 -19.89 7.56 4.49
N GLN A 123 -19.68 8.61 5.29
CA GLN A 123 -20.36 8.78 6.56
C GLN A 123 -21.87 9.00 6.40
N GLN A 124 -22.30 9.71 5.35
CA GLN A 124 -23.72 9.87 5.03
C GLN A 124 -24.35 8.53 4.63
N GLU A 125 -23.70 7.78 3.75
CA GLU A 125 -24.13 6.43 3.34
C GLU A 125 -24.25 5.48 4.54
N LEU A 126 -23.25 5.47 5.43
CA LEU A 126 -23.28 4.68 6.66
C LEU A 126 -24.44 5.06 7.58
N LYS A 127 -24.77 6.35 7.72
CA LYS A 127 -25.94 6.78 8.51
C LYS A 127 -27.23 6.20 7.94
N HIS A 128 -27.41 6.28 6.62
CA HIS A 128 -28.57 5.71 5.95
C HIS A 128 -28.65 4.19 6.13
N LEU A 129 -27.52 3.48 5.94
CA LEU A 129 -27.44 2.04 6.13
C LEU A 129 -27.69 1.64 7.60
N SER A 130 -27.22 2.43 8.56
CA SER A 130 -27.47 2.20 9.98
C SER A 130 -28.95 2.32 10.32
N SER A 131 -29.61 3.37 9.84
CA SER A 131 -31.06 3.54 10.02
C SER A 131 -31.84 2.40 9.37
N TRP A 132 -31.45 1.96 8.17
CA TRP A 132 -32.08 0.80 7.52
C TRP A 132 -31.86 -0.48 8.32
N TRP A 133 -30.63 -0.75 8.77
CA TRP A 133 -30.30 -1.96 9.53
C TRP A 133 -31.08 -2.04 10.85
N GLU A 134 -31.20 -0.92 11.58
CA GLU A 134 -32.00 -0.83 12.79
C GLU A 134 -33.49 -1.14 12.53
N GLN A 135 -34.06 -0.64 11.43
CA GLN A 135 -35.45 -0.90 11.04
C GLN A 135 -35.73 -2.38 10.75
N THR A 136 -34.72 -3.15 10.35
CA THR A 136 -34.90 -4.60 10.12
C THR A 136 -35.08 -5.39 11.41
N GLU A 137 -34.59 -4.84 12.54
CA GLU A 137 -34.50 -5.52 13.84
C GLU A 137 -33.81 -6.91 13.81
N LEU A 138 -33.10 -7.23 12.73
CA LEU A 138 -32.50 -8.56 12.53
C LEU A 138 -31.42 -8.86 13.56
N ALA A 139 -30.64 -7.86 13.97
CA ALA A 139 -29.65 -8.02 15.03
C ALA A 139 -30.27 -8.42 16.39
N LYS A 140 -31.53 -8.04 16.63
CA LYS A 140 -32.27 -8.41 17.86
C LYS A 140 -32.98 -9.76 17.71
N THR A 141 -33.52 -10.04 16.52
CA THR A 141 -34.36 -11.22 16.27
C THR A 141 -33.56 -12.47 15.89
N LEU A 142 -32.35 -12.31 15.34
CA LEU A 142 -31.48 -13.41 14.91
C LEU A 142 -30.18 -13.42 15.71
N PRO A 143 -30.17 -13.96 16.95
CA PRO A 143 -29.00 -13.93 17.84
C PRO A 143 -27.80 -14.74 17.31
N PHE A 144 -28.03 -15.61 16.32
CA PHE A 144 -26.98 -16.37 15.65
C PHE A 144 -26.27 -15.59 14.53
N ALA A 145 -26.90 -14.55 14.00
CA ALA A 145 -26.34 -13.75 12.92
C ALA A 145 -25.37 -12.70 13.48
N ARG A 146 -24.26 -12.46 12.78
CA ARG A 146 -23.27 -11.47 13.20
C ARG A 146 -23.72 -10.07 12.76
N ASP A 147 -23.72 -9.13 13.69
CA ASP A 147 -23.88 -7.70 13.38
C ASP A 147 -22.56 -7.12 12.85
N ARG A 148 -22.53 -6.83 11.54
CA ARG A 148 -21.30 -6.48 10.78
C ARG A 148 -21.56 -5.40 9.73
N LEU A 149 -22.44 -4.45 10.05
CA LEU A 149 -22.85 -3.41 9.09
C LEU A 149 -21.65 -2.63 8.54
N VAL A 150 -20.73 -2.21 9.41
CA VAL A 150 -19.56 -1.40 9.03
C VAL A 150 -18.59 -2.20 8.17
N GLU A 151 -18.34 -3.46 8.51
CA GLU A 151 -17.46 -4.33 7.72
C GLU A 151 -18.06 -4.60 6.33
N ASN A 152 -19.37 -4.86 6.24
CA ASN A 152 -20.06 -5.04 4.97
C ASN A 152 -20.00 -3.78 4.10
N TYR A 153 -20.08 -2.60 4.72
CA TYR A 153 -19.92 -1.33 4.01
C TYR A 153 -18.47 -1.10 3.58
N LEU A 154 -17.48 -1.44 4.42
CA LEU A 154 -16.07 -1.34 4.05
C LEU A 154 -15.75 -2.18 2.80
N TRP A 155 -16.42 -3.31 2.59
CA TRP A 155 -16.26 -4.12 1.38
C TRP A 155 -16.71 -3.43 0.09
N THR A 156 -17.50 -2.35 0.17
CA THR A 156 -17.90 -1.56 -1.00
C THR A 156 -16.91 -0.43 -1.32
N ILE A 157 -15.89 -0.22 -0.49
CA ILE A 157 -14.87 0.84 -0.59
C ILE A 157 -13.52 0.23 -1.02
#